data_AF-A0A6I9MYJ0-F1
#
_entry.id   AF-A0A6I9MYJ0-F1
#
_cell.length_a   1.000
_cell.length_b   1.000
_cell.length_c   1.000
_cell.angle_alpha   90.00
_cell.angle_beta   90.00
_cell.angle_gamma   90.00
#
_symmetry.space_group_name_H-M   'P 1'
#
loop_
_entity.id
_entity.type
_entity.pdbx_description
1 polymer ?
#
loop_
_entity_poly.entity_id
_entity_poly.type
_entity_poly.pdbx_seq_one_letter_code
_entity_poly.pdbx_strand_id
1 'polypeptide(L)'
;MTTGESYWVFDAERKITGPDSVRQLGLPVSDIQAALKWEEDHVEKVYFFKSASYWPFNPQENRVDDVHPGSMHAWGGIPGNIDAAFRDKYGYANFLSGQHYWKFDPVALKVLDGFPRSIGTDFFGCSAFLYK
;
A
#
# COMPACT_ATOMS: atom_id res chain seq x y z
N MET A 1 0.12 12.12 0.06
CA MET A 1 1.42 11.84 -0.59
C MET A 1 2.50 11.87 0.46
N THR A 2 3.45 10.94 0.45
CA THR A 2 4.59 10.87 1.38
C THR A 2 5.90 10.89 0.61
N THR A 3 6.92 11.58 1.13
CA THR A 3 8.30 11.45 0.67
C THR A 3 9.25 11.79 1.80
N GLY A 4 10.29 10.99 2.00
CA GLY A 4 11.21 11.21 3.12
C GLY A 4 10.47 11.16 4.46
N GLU A 5 10.65 12.20 5.25
CA GLU A 5 9.98 12.37 6.54
C GLU A 5 8.70 13.19 6.47
N SER A 6 8.22 13.51 5.25
CA SER A 6 7.15 14.47 5.04
C SER A 6 5.94 13.87 4.33
N TYR A 7 4.78 14.42 4.63
CA TYR A 7 3.55 14.17 3.89
C TYR A 7 2.81 15.46 3.53
N TRP A 8 1.93 15.32 2.55
CA TRP A 8 1.04 16.38 2.05
C TRP A 8 -0.35 15.81 1.87
N VAL A 9 -1.35 16.63 2.18
CA VAL A 9 -2.78 16.34 1.95
C VAL A 9 -3.26 17.18 0.78
N PHE A 10 -3.96 16.53 -0.14
CA PHE A 10 -4.55 17.15 -1.31
C PHE A 10 -6.02 16.79 -1.41
N ASP A 11 -6.79 17.72 -1.95
CA ASP A 11 -8.15 17.52 -2.45
C ASP A 11 -8.08 17.66 -3.98
N ALA A 12 -8.03 16.51 -4.66
CA ALA A 12 -7.63 16.41 -6.05
C ALA A 12 -6.29 17.13 -6.31
N GLU A 13 -6.32 18.23 -7.06
CA GLU A 13 -5.14 19.03 -7.42
C GLU A 13 -4.82 20.11 -6.38
N ARG A 14 -5.77 20.42 -5.49
CA ARG A 14 -5.61 21.48 -4.49
C ARG A 14 -4.86 20.95 -3.28
N LYS A 15 -3.69 21.51 -3.00
CA LYS A 15 -2.99 21.26 -1.75
C LYS A 15 -3.79 21.83 -0.56
N ILE A 16 -4.07 20.98 0.42
CA ILE A 16 -4.76 21.33 1.66
C ILE A 16 -3.74 21.68 2.76
N THR A 17 -2.73 20.82 2.99
CA THR A 17 -1.66 21.05 3.97
C THR A 17 -0.32 20.42 3.56
N GLY A 18 0.75 20.77 4.28
CA GLY A 18 2.09 20.18 4.22
C GLY A 18 3.19 21.14 3.73
N PRO A 19 4.48 20.73 3.72
CA PRO A 19 4.95 19.44 4.24
C PRO A 19 4.78 19.35 5.76
N ASP A 20 4.06 18.31 6.20
CA ASP A 20 3.92 17.97 7.61
C ASP A 20 4.76 16.72 7.89
N SER A 21 5.23 16.54 9.12
CA SER A 21 6.07 15.39 9.45
C SER A 21 5.23 14.11 9.57
N VAL A 22 5.66 13.00 8.98
CA VAL A 22 5.01 11.69 9.14
C VAL A 22 4.94 11.24 10.61
N ARG A 23 5.79 11.80 11.48
CA ARG A 23 5.72 11.61 12.94
C ARG A 23 4.42 12.10 13.55
N GLN A 24 3.80 13.13 12.96
CA GLN A 24 2.48 13.64 13.39
C GLN A 24 1.37 12.61 13.17
N LEU A 25 1.57 11.68 12.23
CA LEU A 25 0.69 10.53 12.00
C LEU A 25 1.01 9.35 12.94
N GLY A 26 1.89 9.52 13.93
CA GLY A 26 2.32 8.46 14.84
C GLY A 26 3.31 7.46 14.24
N LEU A 27 3.80 7.67 13.01
CA LEU A 27 4.70 6.73 12.36
C LEU A 27 6.12 6.77 12.98
N PRO A 28 6.66 5.63 13.41
CA PRO A 28 8.01 5.52 13.96
C PRO A 28 9.08 5.42 12.85
N VAL A 29 8.69 5.53 11.58
CA VAL A 29 9.60 5.48 10.43
C VAL A 29 9.33 6.60 9.42
N SER A 30 10.38 6.99 8.69
CA SER A 30 10.33 7.79 7.46
C SER A 30 10.05 6.91 6.23
N ASP A 31 10.06 7.46 5.02
CA ASP A 31 10.14 6.72 3.75
C ASP A 31 9.10 5.60 3.64
N ILE A 32 7.84 5.95 3.91
CA ILE A 32 6.71 5.05 3.67
C ILE A 32 6.67 4.71 2.19
N GLN A 33 6.67 3.41 1.89
CA GLN A 33 6.78 2.91 0.52
C GLN A 33 5.42 2.72 -0.11
N ALA A 34 4.46 2.21 0.65
CA ALA A 34 3.09 2.02 0.18
C ALA A 34 2.08 2.36 1.26
N ALA A 35 0.86 2.66 0.83
CA ALA A 35 -0.31 2.79 1.68
C ALA A 35 -1.48 2.05 1.03
N LEU A 36 -2.22 1.25 1.79
CA LEU A 36 -3.41 0.56 1.32
C LEU A 36 -4.62 1.09 2.09
N LYS A 37 -5.54 1.76 1.39
CA LYS A 37 -6.88 2.02 1.91
C LYS A 37 -7.75 0.78 1.73
N TRP A 38 -8.45 0.45 2.79
CA TRP A 38 -9.33 -0.70 2.93
C TRP A 38 -10.68 -0.28 3.50
N GLU A 39 -11.69 -1.09 3.26
CA GLU A 39 -13.01 -0.96 3.89
C GLU A 39 -13.48 -2.35 4.30
N GLU A 40 -13.77 -2.51 5.59
CA GLU A 40 -14.29 -3.74 6.19
C GLU A 40 -15.45 -3.36 7.11
N ASP A 41 -16.63 -3.95 6.90
CA ASP A 41 -17.85 -3.64 7.66
C ASP A 41 -18.17 -2.12 7.75
N HIS A 42 -17.98 -1.40 6.64
CA HIS A 42 -18.13 0.07 6.54
C HIS A 42 -17.17 0.88 7.42
N VAL A 43 -16.16 0.23 8.00
CA VAL A 43 -15.07 0.88 8.72
C VAL A 43 -13.89 1.03 7.76
N GLU A 44 -13.49 2.28 7.53
CA GLU A 44 -12.29 2.58 6.77
C GLU A 44 -11.06 2.18 7.59
N LYS A 45 -10.19 1.40 6.97
CA LYS A 45 -8.88 1.03 7.52
C LYS A 45 -7.81 1.47 6.54
N VAL A 46 -6.68 1.93 7.05
CA VAL A 46 -5.52 2.24 6.21
C VAL A 46 -4.31 1.52 6.79
N TYR A 47 -3.46 1.01 5.91
CA TYR A 47 -2.20 0.37 6.30
C TYR A 47 -1.05 1.09 5.61
N PHE A 48 -0.07 1.53 6.39
CA PHE A 48 1.21 2.02 5.86
C PHE A 48 2.24 0.89 5.86
N PHE A 49 3.04 0.82 4.81
CA PHE A 49 4.03 -0.23 4.62
C PHE A 49 5.44 0.35 4.47
N LYS A 50 6.40 -0.29 5.13
CA LYS A 50 7.82 -0.04 4.95
C LYS A 50 8.60 -1.32 5.22
N SER A 51 9.39 -1.75 4.23
CA SER A 51 10.12 -3.02 4.27
C SER A 51 9.15 -4.14 4.68
N ALA A 52 9.61 -5.12 5.46
CA ALA A 52 8.79 -6.27 5.85
C ALA A 52 7.79 -5.96 7.00
N SER A 53 7.39 -4.71 7.13
CA SER A 53 6.58 -4.18 8.24
C SER A 53 5.40 -3.34 7.75
N TYR A 54 4.30 -3.37 8.50
CA TYR A 54 3.15 -2.52 8.28
C TYR A 54 2.60 -1.91 9.57
N TRP A 55 1.96 -0.76 9.45
CA TRP A 55 1.33 -0.03 10.57
C TRP A 55 -0.14 0.24 10.22
N PRO A 56 -1.10 -0.28 11.01
CA PRO A 56 -2.49 0.13 10.93
C PRO A 56 -2.62 1.61 11.30
N PHE A 57 -3.30 2.36 10.43
CA PHE A 57 -3.62 3.76 10.64
C PHE A 57 -5.11 3.91 10.86
N ASN A 58 -5.47 4.67 11.88
CA ASN A 58 -6.83 5.03 12.23
C ASN A 58 -7.18 6.37 11.55
N PRO A 59 -8.03 6.39 10.51
CA PRO A 59 -8.36 7.63 9.81
C PRO A 59 -9.18 8.61 10.65
N GLN A 60 -9.91 8.13 11.66
CA GLN A 60 -10.73 8.97 12.52
C GLN A 60 -9.86 9.77 13.51
N GLU A 61 -8.80 9.14 14.02
CA GLU A 61 -7.84 9.78 14.92
C GLU A 61 -6.65 10.42 14.18
N ASN A 62 -6.56 10.18 12.87
CA ASN A 62 -5.48 10.64 12.00
C ASN A 62 -4.08 10.23 12.52
N ARG A 63 -3.96 8.99 13.05
CA ARG A 63 -2.71 8.47 13.61
C ARG A 63 -2.62 6.94 13.55
N VAL A 64 -1.39 6.44 13.67
CA VAL A 64 -1.08 5.06 14.00
C VAL A 64 -1.13 4.90 15.51
N ASP A 65 -1.85 3.87 15.97
CA ASP A 65 -2.08 3.62 17.40
C ASP A 65 -0.95 2.80 18.04
N ASP A 66 -0.40 1.83 17.30
CA ASP A 66 0.71 0.97 17.73
C ASP A 66 2.01 1.31 17.00
N VAL A 67 3.05 1.64 17.77
CA VAL A 67 4.39 1.88 17.24
C VAL A 67 5.06 0.59 16.76
N HIS A 68 4.64 -0.57 17.28
CA HIS A 68 5.17 -1.86 16.84
C HIS A 68 4.49 -2.27 15.54
N PRO A 69 5.27 -2.47 14.46
CA PRO A 69 4.68 -2.89 13.20
C PRO A 69 4.17 -4.32 13.26
N GLY A 70 3.08 -4.57 12.54
CA GLY A 70 2.75 -5.91 12.09
C GLY A 70 3.76 -6.42 11.05
N SER A 71 3.86 -7.74 10.93
CA SER A 71 4.77 -8.37 9.97
C SER A 71 4.12 -8.59 8.62
N MET A 72 4.84 -8.31 7.52
CA MET A 72 4.36 -8.60 6.17
C MET A 72 4.01 -10.07 5.93
N HIS A 73 4.45 -11.01 6.78
CA HIS A 73 4.01 -12.42 6.73
C HIS A 73 2.50 -12.61 6.92
N ALA A 74 1.80 -11.65 7.55
CA ALA A 74 0.34 -11.66 7.63
C ALA A 74 -0.33 -11.50 6.24
N TRP A 75 0.40 -10.91 5.29
CA TRP A 75 -0.02 -10.73 3.90
C TRP A 75 0.55 -11.87 3.06
N GLY A 76 0.01 -13.08 3.27
CA GLY A 76 0.53 -14.33 2.71
C GLY A 76 0.83 -14.27 1.21
N GLY A 77 2.11 -14.48 0.85
CA GLY A 77 2.59 -14.51 -0.54
C GLY A 77 3.04 -13.15 -1.10
N ILE A 78 2.86 -12.06 -0.35
CA ILE A 78 3.36 -10.72 -0.74
C ILE A 78 4.85 -10.61 -0.40
N PRO A 79 5.69 -10.07 -1.30
CA PRO A 79 7.09 -9.84 -1.00
C PRO A 79 7.25 -8.86 0.17
N GLY A 80 8.30 -9.05 0.96
CA GLY A 80 8.58 -8.18 2.10
C GLY A 80 8.97 -6.76 1.73
N ASN A 81 9.10 -6.40 0.44
CA ASN A 81 9.33 -5.02 0.03
C ASN A 81 8.44 -4.70 -1.18
N ILE A 82 7.65 -3.64 -1.06
CA ILE A 82 6.64 -3.24 -2.04
C ILE A 82 6.78 -1.74 -2.32
N ASP A 83 6.43 -1.35 -3.54
CA ASP A 83 6.54 0.03 -4.04
C ASP A 83 5.20 0.76 -3.99
N ALA A 84 4.09 0.03 -4.04
CA ALA A 84 2.74 0.58 -3.93
C ALA A 84 1.72 -0.52 -3.56
N ALA A 85 0.57 -0.10 -3.05
CA ALA A 85 -0.56 -0.97 -2.82
C ALA A 85 -1.87 -0.21 -3.10
N PHE A 86 -2.87 -0.88 -3.67
CA PHE A 86 -4.21 -0.31 -3.80
C PHE A 86 -5.27 -1.39 -3.89
N ARG A 87 -6.50 -1.07 -3.51
CA ARG A 87 -7.66 -1.94 -3.66
C ARG A 87 -8.31 -1.74 -5.02
N ASP A 88 -8.61 -2.82 -5.75
CA ASP A 88 -9.34 -2.73 -7.00
C ASP A 88 -10.87 -2.68 -6.78
N LYS A 89 -11.61 -2.42 -7.86
CA LYS A 89 -13.09 -2.37 -7.85
C LYS A 89 -13.77 -3.69 -7.49
N TYR A 90 -13.03 -4.81 -7.53
CA TYR A 90 -13.53 -6.14 -7.17
C TYR A 90 -13.22 -6.50 -5.72
N GLY A 91 -12.54 -5.60 -4.99
CA GLY A 91 -12.24 -5.77 -3.58
C GLY A 91 -10.90 -6.44 -3.28
N TYR A 92 -10.08 -6.75 -4.27
CA TYR A 92 -8.76 -7.34 -4.06
C TYR A 92 -7.70 -6.26 -3.80
N ALA A 93 -6.73 -6.56 -2.93
CA ALA A 93 -5.53 -5.72 -2.82
C ALA A 93 -4.53 -6.08 -3.92
N ASN A 94 -3.98 -5.07 -4.60
CA ASN A 94 -2.92 -5.22 -5.57
C ASN A 94 -1.65 -4.60 -4.97
N PHE A 95 -0.62 -5.42 -4.79
CA PHE A 95 0.68 -5.01 -4.27
C PHE A 95 1.68 -4.98 -5.43
N LEU A 96 2.38 -3.86 -5.60
CA LEU A 96 3.31 -3.65 -6.70
C LEU A 96 4.74 -3.71 -6.16
N SER A 97 5.63 -4.40 -6.88
CA SER A 97 7.05 -4.44 -6.58
C SER A 97 7.83 -4.64 -7.89
N GLY A 98 8.70 -3.68 -8.22
CA GLY A 98 9.40 -3.63 -9.49
C GLY A 98 8.44 -3.62 -10.68
N GLN A 99 8.61 -4.57 -11.60
CA GLN A 99 7.78 -4.69 -12.81
C GLN A 99 6.56 -5.60 -12.65
N HIS A 100 6.31 -6.06 -11.42
CA HIS A 100 5.32 -7.08 -11.13
C HIS A 100 4.31 -6.63 -10.09
N TYR A 101 3.13 -7.24 -10.12
CA TYR A 101 2.13 -7.08 -9.08
C TYR A 101 1.57 -8.41 -8.61
N TRP A 102 1.17 -8.45 -7.34
CA TRP A 102 0.53 -9.56 -6.66
C TRP A 102 -0.90 -9.16 -6.35
N LYS A 103 -1.86 -10.00 -6.71
CA LYS A 103 -3.27 -9.81 -6.38
C LYS A 103 -3.63 -10.66 -5.17
N PHE A 104 -3.99 -10.01 -4.08
CA PHE A 104 -4.25 -10.61 -2.78
C PHE A 104 -5.74 -10.68 -2.51
N ASP A 105 -6.20 -11.87 -2.14
CA ASP A 105 -7.53 -12.14 -1.63
C ASP A 105 -7.57 -11.85 -0.13
N PRO A 106 -8.32 -10.82 0.30
CA PRO A 106 -8.41 -10.45 1.71
C PRO A 106 -9.22 -11.42 2.56
N VAL A 107 -10.10 -12.22 1.95
CA VAL A 107 -10.94 -13.19 2.66
C VAL A 107 -10.13 -14.47 2.88
N ALA A 108 -9.45 -14.94 1.84
CA ALA A 108 -8.60 -16.13 1.91
C ALA A 108 -7.21 -15.84 2.53
N LEU A 109 -6.88 -14.56 2.76
CA LEU A 109 -5.59 -14.07 3.27
C LEU A 109 -4.38 -14.60 2.49
N LYS A 110 -4.52 -14.67 1.15
CA LYS A 110 -3.45 -15.18 0.27
C LYS A 110 -3.45 -14.50 -1.09
N VAL A 111 -2.29 -14.52 -1.73
CA VAL A 111 -2.16 -14.21 -3.15
C VAL A 111 -2.95 -15.22 -4.00
N LEU A 112 -3.64 -14.71 -5.02
CA LEU A 112 -4.37 -15.52 -5.99
C LEU A 112 -3.40 -16.35 -6.86
N ASP A 113 -3.86 -17.52 -7.30
CA ASP A 113 -3.07 -18.37 -8.19
C ASP A 113 -2.80 -17.66 -9.53
N GLY A 114 -1.60 -17.86 -10.08
CA GLY A 114 -1.17 -17.22 -11.33
C GLY A 114 -0.54 -15.83 -11.16
N PHE A 115 -0.30 -15.39 -9.91
CA PHE A 115 0.47 -14.18 -9.59
C PHE A 115 1.86 -14.53 -9.03
N PRO A 116 2.87 -13.65 -9.18
CA PRO A 116 2.78 -12.30 -9.74
C PRO A 116 2.60 -12.24 -11.25
N ARG A 117 2.07 -11.11 -11.74
CA ARG A 117 1.91 -10.79 -13.17
C ARG A 117 2.60 -9.47 -13.53
N SER A 118 2.79 -9.23 -14.83
CA SER A 118 3.47 -8.03 -15.34
C SER A 118 2.56 -6.81 -15.26
N ILE A 119 3.02 -5.75 -14.58
CA ILE A 119 2.35 -4.44 -14.57
C ILE A 119 2.26 -3.89 -16.00
N GLY A 120 3.36 -3.96 -16.75
CA GLY A 120 3.43 -3.42 -18.11
C GLY A 120 2.37 -4.02 -19.03
N THR A 121 2.25 -5.35 -19.04
CA THR A 121 1.27 -6.03 -19.88
C THR A 121 -0.16 -5.81 -19.39
N ASP A 122 -0.44 -5.97 -18.10
CA ASP A 122 -1.82 -6.01 -17.61
C ASP A 122 -2.41 -4.62 -17.34
N PHE A 123 -1.60 -3.64 -16.92
CA PHE A 123 -2.10 -2.30 -16.58
C PHE A 123 -1.95 -1.33 -17.74
N PHE A 124 -0.90 -1.50 -18.56
CA PHE A 124 -0.54 -0.56 -19.62
C PHE A 124 -0.62 -1.16 -21.03
N GLY A 125 -0.97 -2.45 -21.17
CA GLY A 125 -1.12 -3.09 -22.47
C GLY A 125 0.18 -3.27 -23.24
N CYS A 126 1.34 -3.20 -22.57
CA CYS A 126 2.63 -3.38 -23.22
C CYS A 126 2.75 -4.81 -23.78
N SER A 127 3.14 -4.93 -25.05
CA SER A 127 3.39 -6.22 -25.66
C SER A 127 4.58 -6.92 -25.01
N ALA A 128 4.40 -8.16 -24.57
CA ALA A 128 5.47 -8.99 -23.99
C ALA A 128 6.64 -9.26 -24.96
N PHE A 129 6.48 -8.99 -26.25
CA PHE A 129 7.46 -9.27 -27.31
C PHE A 129 8.59 -8.24 -27.45
N LEU A 130 8.54 -7.11 -26.74
CA LEU A 130 9.55 -6.04 -26.87
C LEU A 130 10.75 -6.16 -25.90
N TYR A 131 10.84 -7.24 -25.13
CA TYR A 131 11.91 -7.47 -24.15
C TYR A 131 12.83 -8.66 -24.49
N LYS A 132 13.04 -8.95 -25.79
CA LYS A 132 14.10 -9.87 -26.24
C LYS A 132 15.34 -9.12 -26.66
#